data_AF-A0A0R0IDN8-F1
#
_entry.id   AF-A0A0R0IDN8-F1
#
_cell.length_a   1.000
_cell.length_b   1.000
_cell.length_c   1.000
_cell.angle_alpha   90.00
_cell.angle_beta   90.00
_cell.angle_gamma   90.00
#
_symmetry.space_group_name_H-M   'P 1'
#
loop_
_entity.id
_entity.type
_entity.pdbx_description
1 polymer ?
#
loop_
_entity_poly.entity_id
_entity_poly.type
_entity_poly.pdbx_seq_one_letter_code
_entity_poly.pdbx_strand_id
1 'polypeptide(L)' 'MWWNVWLAALWTICTTRNNLLFNDYPLDVEKAMEFIKVRSWKWNTAKLNHFKCSMYDWISNIKVIMKQEP' A
#
# COMPACT_ATOMS: atom_id res chain seq x y z
N MET A 1 -9.48 8.13 -2.03
CA MET A 1 -8.27 7.28 -1.88
C MET A 1 -8.46 5.79 -1.51
N TRP A 2 -9.52 5.39 -0.78
CA TRP A 2 -9.68 4.03 -0.20
C TRP A 2 -9.53 2.86 -1.18
N TRP A 3 -10.03 3.00 -2.40
CA TRP A 3 -9.93 1.98 -3.44
C TRP A 3 -8.48 1.57 -3.75
N ASN A 4 -7.55 2.52 -3.75
CA ASN A 4 -6.14 2.25 -4.01
C ASN A 4 -5.49 1.40 -2.89
N VAL A 5 -5.98 1.51 -1.66
CA VAL A 5 -5.50 0.68 -0.54
C VAL A 5 -5.94 -0.77 -0.74
N TRP A 6 -7.19 -1.00 -1.12
CA TRP A 6 -7.70 -2.35 -1.42
C TRP A 6 -7.02 -2.98 -2.63
N LEU A 7 -6.81 -2.21 -3.70
CA LEU A 7 -6.02 -2.69 -4.83
C LEU A 7 -4.58 -3.03 -4.42
N ALA A 8 -3.96 -2.22 -3.56
CA ALA A 8 -2.60 -2.48 -3.08
C ALA A 8 -2.55 -3.74 -2.21
N ALA A 9 -3.58 -3.98 -1.39
CA ALA A 9 -3.75 -5.21 -0.63
C ALA A 9 -3.88 -6.43 -1.54
N LEU A 10 -4.81 -6.39 -2.50
CA LEU A 10 -5.03 -7.48 -3.46
C LEU A 10 -3.76 -7.79 -4.26
N TRP A 11 -3.13 -6.74 -4.80
CA TRP A 11 -1.88 -6.88 -5.55
C TRP A 11 -0.77 -7.47 -4.68
N THR A 12 -0.65 -7.04 -3.42
CA THR A 12 0.34 -7.60 -2.49
C THR A 12 0.09 -9.08 -2.23
N ILE A 13 -1.16 -9.48 -1.95
CA ILE A 13 -1.54 -10.89 -1.75
C ILE A 13 -1.17 -11.74 -2.98
N CYS A 14 -1.51 -11.29 -4.19
CA CYS A 14 -1.15 -12.00 -5.42
C CYS A 14 0.38 -12.11 -5.59
N THR A 15 1.12 -11.02 -5.35
CA THR A 15 2.59 -11.06 -5.46
C THR A 15 3.25 -11.92 -4.38
N THR A 16 2.72 -11.92 -3.15
CA THR A 16 3.23 -12.77 -2.06
C THR A 16 3.01 -14.24 -2.36
N ARG A 17 1.83 -14.60 -2.89
CA ARG A 17 1.56 -15.98 -3.35
C ARG A 17 2.53 -16.40 -4.46
N ASN A 18 2.80 -15.53 -5.42
CA ASN A 18 3.76 -15.81 -6.48
C ASN A 18 5.18 -15.98 -5.93
N ASN A 19 5.59 -15.12 -4.99
CA ASN A 19 6.91 -15.23 -4.35
C ASN A 19 7.07 -16.53 -3.53
N LEU A 20 6.01 -16.98 -2.86
CA LEU A 20 6.01 -18.26 -2.17
C LEU A 20 6.18 -19.42 -3.15
N LEU A 21 5.50 -19.38 -4.30
CA LEU A 21 5.48 -20.47 -5.27
C LEU A 21 6.77 -20.53 -6.12
N PHE A 22 7.28 -19.38 -6.55
CA PHE A 22 8.41 -19.30 -7.50
C PHE A 22 9.77 -19.04 -6.85
N ASN A 23 9.80 -18.41 -5.68
CA ASN A 23 11.06 -18.00 -5.03
C ASN A 23 11.26 -18.68 -3.67
N ASP A 24 10.37 -19.60 -3.27
CA ASP A 24 10.33 -20.23 -1.95
C ASP A 24 10.43 -19.20 -0.80
N TYR A 25 9.88 -18.01 -1.03
CA TYR A 25 9.98 -16.91 -0.09
C TYR A 25 8.85 -17.04 0.96
N PRO A 26 9.17 -17.18 2.26
CA PRO A 26 8.15 -17.36 3.28
C PRO A 26 7.23 -16.14 3.38
N LEU A 27 5.97 -16.40 3.71
CA LEU A 27 5.00 -15.35 3.93
C LEU A 27 5.35 -14.59 5.21
N ASP A 28 5.72 -13.33 5.04
CA ASP A 28 5.98 -12.38 6.12
C ASP A 28 4.86 -11.33 6.11
N VAL A 29 3.95 -11.42 7.09
CA VAL A 29 2.77 -10.55 7.18
C VAL A 29 3.20 -9.10 7.44
N GLU A 30 4.26 -8.88 8.20
CA GLU A 30 4.76 -7.55 8.51
C GLU A 30 5.29 -6.87 7.25
N LYS A 31 6.15 -7.56 6.49
CA LYS A 31 6.61 -7.08 5.17
C LYS A 31 5.47 -6.88 4.18
N ALA A 32 4.49 -7.79 4.16
CA ALA A 32 3.32 -7.63 3.30
C ALA A 32 2.55 -6.34 3.66
N MET A 33 2.34 -6.06 4.94
CA MET A 33 1.72 -4.82 5.40
C MET A 33 2.52 -3.58 5.00
N GLU A 34 3.84 -3.63 5.10
CA GLU A 34 4.71 -2.55 4.61
C GLU A 34 4.57 -2.34 3.11
N PHE A 35 4.55 -3.41 2.31
CA PHE A 35 4.35 -3.30 0.87
C PHE A 35 2.99 -2.69 0.51
N ILE A 36 1.92 -3.03 1.24
CA ILE A 36 0.60 -2.42 1.04
C ILE A 36 0.68 -0.92 1.32
N LYS A 37 1.31 -0.50 2.42
CA LYS A 37 1.46 0.92 2.77
C LYS A 37 2.28 1.68 1.71
N VAL A 38 3.41 1.13 1.29
CA VAL A 38 4.29 1.72 0.27
C VAL A 38 3.59 1.81 -1.08
N ARG A 39 2.95 0.72 -1.53
CA ARG A 39 2.28 0.68 -2.85
C ARG A 39 1.08 1.60 -2.88
N SER A 40 0.25 1.59 -1.83
CA SER A 40 -0.89 2.50 -1.73
C SER A 40 -0.44 3.97 -1.75
N TRP A 41 0.63 4.31 -1.02
CA TRP A 41 1.22 5.65 -1.08
C TRP A 41 1.69 5.98 -2.50
N LYS A 42 2.54 5.15 -3.11
CA LYS A 42 3.07 5.36 -4.46
C LYS A 42 1.97 5.55 -5.50
N TRP A 43 0.90 4.74 -5.44
CA TRP A 43 -0.22 4.84 -6.37
C TRP A 43 -1.07 6.08 -6.15
N ASN A 44 -1.27 6.51 -4.90
CA ASN A 44 -1.96 7.76 -4.62
C ASN A 44 -1.13 8.97 -5.06
N THR A 45 0.18 8.98 -4.79
CA THR A 45 1.10 10.02 -5.27
C THR A 45 1.16 10.09 -6.79
N ALA A 46 1.13 8.95 -7.47
CA ALA A 46 1.12 8.91 -8.94
C ALA A 46 -0.23 9.36 -9.54
N LYS A 47 -1.35 9.07 -8.86
CA LYS A 47 -2.69 9.46 -9.32
C LYS A 47 -3.00 10.93 -9.08
N LEU A 48 -2.51 11.49 -7.97
CA LEU A 48 -2.83 12.84 -7.54
C LEU A 48 -1.61 13.73 -7.77
N ASN A 49 -1.65 14.54 -8.84
CA ASN A 49 -0.56 15.45 -9.23
C ASN A 49 -0.07 16.39 -8.11
N HIS A 50 -0.86 16.60 -7.06
CA HIS A 50 -0.54 17.45 -5.90
C HIS A 50 -0.66 16.72 -4.56
N PHE A 51 -0.40 15.41 -4.51
CA PHE A 51 -0.38 14.68 -3.24
C PHE A 51 0.81 15.12 -2.39
N LYS A 52 0.57 16.01 -1.42
CA LYS A 52 1.60 16.56 -0.52
C LYS A 52 1.89 15.70 0.70
N CYS A 53 1.29 14.51 0.83
CA CYS A 53 1.55 13.65 1.98
C CYS A 53 2.85 12.87 1.77
N SER A 54 3.82 13.06 2.68
CA SER A 54 5.01 12.23 2.70
C SER A 54 4.64 10.77 2.97
N MET A 55 5.53 9.83 2.63
CA MET A 55 5.31 8.42 2.96
C MET A 55 5.21 8.20 4.48
N TYR A 56 5.95 9.00 5.27
CA TYR A 56 5.89 8.97 6.73
C TYR A 56 4.52 9.42 7.24
N ASP A 57 4.00 10.54 6.73
CA ASP A 57 2.68 11.06 7.10
C ASP A 57 1.58 10.08 6.68
N TRP A 58 1.72 9.50 5.49
CA TRP A 58 0.83 8.45 5.02
C TRP A 58 0.81 7.32 6.04
N ILE A 59 1.94 6.66 6.31
CA ILE A 59 2.01 5.48 7.19
C ILE A 59 1.50 5.77 8.61
N SER A 60 1.88 6.90 9.19
CA SER A 60 1.51 7.27 10.55
C SER A 60 0.03 7.65 10.68
N ASN A 61 -0.54 8.28 9.64
CA ASN A 61 -1.86 8.90 9.70
C ASN A 61 -2.82 8.38 8.60
N ILE A 62 -2.64 7.15 8.08
CA ILE A 62 -3.46 6.58 7.00
C ILE A 62 -4.96 6.79 7.26
N LYS A 63 -5.44 6.48 8.48
CA LYS A 63 -6.86 6.61 8.84
C LYS A 63 -7.38 8.05 8.77
N VAL A 64 -6.55 9.02 9.17
CA VAL A 64 -6.91 10.44 9.15
C VAL A 64 -6.90 10.96 7.71
N ILE A 65 -5.82 10.69 6.97
CA ILE A 65 -5.66 11.15 5.59
C ILE A 65 -6.75 10.57 4.68
N MET A 66 -7.13 9.30 4.87
CA MET A 66 -8.22 8.68 4.10
C MET A 66 -9.61 9.26 4.42
N LYS A 67 -9.81 9.91 5.57
CA LYS A 67 -11.08 10.54 5.96
C LYS A 67 -11.17 12.00 5.50
N GLN A 68 -10.05 12.64 5.21
CA GLN A 68 -9.96 14.07 4.92
C GLN A 68 -10.29 14.45 3.47
N GLU A 69 -10.54 13.48 2.58
CA GLU A 69 -10.91 13.78 1.19
C GLU A 69 -12.44 13.89 1.06
N PRO A 70 -12.96 14.99 0.46
CA PRO A 70 -14.39 15.28 0.35
C PRO A 70 -15.17 14.29 -0.54
#